data_AF-A0A326RVF9-F1
#
_entry.id   AF-A0A326RVF9-F1
#
_cell.length_a   1.000
_cell.length_b   1.000
_cell.length_c   1.000
_cell.angle_alpha   90.00
_cell.angle_beta   90.00
_cell.angle_gamma   90.00
#
_symmetry.space_group_name_H-M   'P 1'
#
loop_
_entity.id
_entity.type
_entity.pdbx_description
1 polymer ?
#
loop_
_entity_poly.entity_id
_entity_poly.type
_entity_poly.pdbx_seq_one_letter_code
_entity_poly.pdbx_strand_id
1 'polypeptide(L)' 'MKEVIIKVPEEKYKFFMELVHSLGFDSVRSELGDSDEEVVENLKNGFQELKEIKAGKVKGTPVEDFLNEL' A
#
# COMPACT_ATOMS: atom_id res chain seq x y z
N MET A 1 -8.46 6.47 25.11
CA MET A 1 -8.76 6.46 23.67
C MET A 1 -10.05 5.65 23.47
N LYS A 2 -10.90 5.99 22.50
CA LYS A 2 -12.18 5.32 22.25
C LYS A 2 -12.24 4.90 20.79
N GLU A 3 -12.72 3.68 20.54
CA GLU A 3 -12.82 3.09 19.21
C GLU A 3 -14.28 2.81 18.87
N VAL A 4 -14.65 2.94 17.59
CA VAL A 4 -16.00 2.68 17.09
C VAL A 4 -15.88 1.89 15.80
N ILE A 5 -16.56 0.74 15.75
CA ILE A 5 -16.69 -0.10 14.54
C ILE A 5 -18.07 0.14 13.95
N ILE A 6 -18.13 0.55 12.68
CA ILE A 6 -19.38 0.87 11.97
C ILE A 6 -19.48 -0.02 10.74
N LYS A 7 -20.62 -0.72 10.58
CA LYS A 7 -20.94 -1.43 9.34
C LYS A 7 -21.64 -0.46 8.39
N VAL A 8 -21.01 -0.19 7.25
CA VAL A 8 -21.51 0.73 6.23
C VAL A 8 -21.95 -0.09 5.01
N PRO A 9 -23.13 0.20 4.43
CA PRO A 9 -23.53 -0.38 3.14
C PRO A 9 -22.50 -0.04 2.05
N GLU A 10 -22.22 -0.98 1.16
CA GLU A 10 -21.15 -0.86 0.15
C GLU A 10 -21.32 0.38 -0.74
N GLU A 11 -22.57 0.68 -1.13
CA GLU A 11 -22.91 1.83 -1.97
C GLU A 11 -22.66 3.18 -1.27
N LYS A 12 -22.53 3.17 0.06
CA LYS A 12 -22.28 4.35 0.89
C LYS A 12 -20.84 4.44 1.40
N TYR A 13 -20.02 3.41 1.17
CA TYR A 13 -18.66 3.33 1.67
C TYR A 13 -17.80 4.50 1.18
N LYS A 14 -17.81 4.77 -0.13
CA LYS A 14 -17.04 5.86 -0.72
C LYS A 14 -17.38 7.23 -0.11
N PHE A 15 -18.68 7.55 -0.02
CA PHE A 15 -19.15 8.79 0.59
C PHE A 15 -18.74 8.91 2.06
N PHE A 16 -18.84 7.81 2.81
CA PHE A 16 -18.43 7.78 4.22
C PHE A 16 -16.93 8.05 4.36
N MET A 17 -16.09 7.43 3.54
CA MET A 17 -14.65 7.66 3.54
C MET A 17 -14.31 9.13 3.21
N GLU A 18 -14.93 9.71 2.17
CA GLU A 18 -14.74 11.12 1.82
C GLU A 18 -15.10 12.07 2.98
N LEU A 19 -16.22 11.79 3.67
CA LEU A 19 -16.63 12.56 4.84
C LEU A 19 -15.59 12.44 5.96
N VAL A 20 -15.12 11.22 6.24
CA VAL A 20 -14.15 10.96 7.30
C VAL A 20 -12.81 11.66 7.02
N HIS A 21 -12.36 11.66 5.76
CA HIS A 21 -11.21 12.46 5.31
C HIS A 21 -11.45 13.96 5.47
N SER A 22 -12.63 14.47 5.10
CA SER A 22 -12.95 15.91 5.22
C SER A 22 -12.96 16.41 6.67
N LEU A 23 -13.22 15.50 7.62
CA LEU A 23 -13.23 15.77 9.05
C LEU A 23 -11.83 15.67 9.69
N GLY A 24 -10.80 15.30 8.94
CA GLY A 24 -9.42 15.21 9.43
C GLY A 24 -9.17 13.98 10.31
N PHE A 25 -9.93 12.90 10.10
CA PHE A 25 -9.64 11.64 10.76
C PHE A 25 -8.51 10.91 10.01
N ASP A 26 -7.26 11.21 10.39
CA ASP A 26 -6.04 10.69 9.75
C ASP A 26 -5.80 9.18 9.96
N SER A 27 -6.61 8.53 10.79
CA SER A 27 -6.44 7.12 11.19
C SER A 27 -7.55 6.21 10.68
N VAL A 28 -8.08 6.45 9.48
CA VAL A 28 -8.87 5.40 8.82
C VAL A 28 -7.90 4.36 8.29
N ARG A 29 -7.55 3.39 9.13
CA ARG A 29 -7.01 2.13 8.65
C ARG A 29 -8.13 1.47 7.85
N SER A 30 -8.17 1.72 6.54
CA SER A 30 -8.80 0.78 5.64
C SER A 30 -8.08 -0.55 5.86
N GLU A 31 -8.75 -1.53 6.45
CA GLU A 31 -8.24 -2.89 6.65
C GLU A 31 -7.95 -3.64 5.32
N LEU A 32 -7.79 -2.90 4.21
CA LEU A 32 -7.77 -3.41 2.84
C LEU A 32 -6.60 -2.87 1.99
N GLY A 33 -5.63 -2.17 2.57
CA GLY A 33 -4.46 -1.68 1.83
C GLY A 33 -3.19 -1.71 2.66
N ASP A 34 -2.07 -2.01 2.01
CA ASP A 34 -0.73 -1.85 2.57
C ASP A 34 -0.62 -0.47 3.22
N SER A 35 -0.09 -0.43 4.43
CA SER A 35 0.16 0.85 5.10
C SER A 35 1.11 1.71 4.28
N ASP A 36 1.02 3.05 4.38
CA ASP A 36 2.00 3.95 3.73
C ASP A 36 3.45 3.56 4.09
N GLU A 37 3.66 3.03 5.30
CA GLU A 37 4.95 2.50 5.74
C GLU A 37 5.39 1.25 4.96
N GLU A 38 4.46 0.32 4.70
CA GLU A 38 4.70 -0.91 3.93
C GLU A 38 4.94 -0.60 2.44
N VAL A 39 4.22 0.37 1.87
CA VAL A 39 4.48 0.87 0.52
C VAL A 39 5.90 1.48 0.42
N VAL A 40 6.29 2.29 1.40
CA VAL A 40 7.64 2.89 1.45
C VAL A 40 8.72 1.82 1.63
N GLU A 41 8.48 0.80 2.45
CA GLU A 41 9.40 -0.32 2.66
C GLU A 41 9.56 -1.15 1.38
N ASN A 42 8.45 -1.48 0.70
CA ASN A 42 8.46 -2.20 -0.57
C ASN A 42 9.21 -1.44 -1.67
N LEU A 43 9.00 -0.12 -1.78
CA LEU A 43 9.73 0.74 -2.71
C LEU A 43 11.24 0.78 -2.41
N LYS A 44 11.61 0.85 -1.12
CA LYS A 44 13.01 0.86 -0.70
C LYS A 44 13.70 -0.47 -1.02
N ASN A 45 13.01 -1.59 -0.81
CA ASN A 45 13.52 -2.93 -1.11
C ASN A 45 13.75 -3.09 -2.62
N GLY A 46 12.78 -2.69 -3.45
CA GLY A 46 12.94 -2.71 -4.91
C GLY A 46 14.11 -1.85 -5.40
N PHE A 47 14.35 -0.69 -4.78
CA PHE A 47 15.49 0.17 -5.15
C PHE A 47 16.85 -0.45 -4.76
N GLN A 48 16.92 -1.18 -3.65
CA GLN A 48 18.13 -1.90 -3.25
C GLN A 48 18.43 -3.06 -4.20
N GLU A 49 17.42 -3.80 -4.61
CA GLU A 49 17.55 -4.90 -5.56
C GLU A 49 18.09 -4.42 -6.91
N LEU A 50 17.54 -3.33 -7.45
CA LEU A 50 18.03 -2.69 -8.67
C LEU A 50 19.50 -2.28 -8.58
N LYS A 51 19.94 -1.81 -7.40
CA LYS A 51 21.34 -1.43 -7.16
C LYS A 51 22.26 -2.64 -7.20
N GLU A 52 21.85 -3.77 -6.62
CA GLU A 52 22.64 -5.00 -6.60
C GLU A 52 22.67 -5.69 -7.97
N ILE A 53 21.57 -5.60 -8.75
CA ILE A 53 21.53 -6.02 -10.17
C ILE A 53 22.51 -5.18 -10.99
N LYS A 54 22.47 -3.85 -10.85
CA LYS A 54 23.39 -2.94 -11.56
C LYS A 54 24.86 -3.17 -11.17
N ALA A 55 25.11 -3.57 -9.93
CA ALA A 55 26.44 -3.96 -9.45
C ALA A 55 26.89 -5.35 -9.92
N GLY A 56 26.03 -6.10 -10.63
CA GLY A 56 26.32 -7.44 -11.12
C GLY A 56 26.37 -8.52 -10.03
N LYS A 57 25.87 -8.22 -8.82
CA LYS A 57 25.90 -9.13 -7.68
C LYS A 57 24.70 -10.06 -7.63
N VAL A 58 23.57 -9.63 -8.19
CA VAL A 58 22.31 -10.39 -8.27
C VAL A 58 21.89 -10.44 -9.74
N LYS A 59 21.34 -11.58 -10.18
CA LYS A 59 20.75 -11.69 -11.52
C LYS A 59 19.42 -10.96 -11.52
N GLY A 60 19.22 -10.05 -12.47
CA GLY A 60 17.92 -9.43 -12.68
C GLY A 60 16.92 -10.42 -13.27
N THR A 61 15.65 -10.22 -12.94
CA THR A 61 14.53 -10.97 -13.51
C THR A 61 14.06 -10.29 -14.80
N PRO A 62 13.73 -11.06 -15.86
CA PRO A 62 13.07 -10.49 -17.04
C PRO A 62 11.79 -9.74 -16.67
N VAL A 63 11.51 -8.65 -17.39
CA VAL A 63 10.34 -7.81 -17.11
C VAL A 63 9.03 -8.58 -17.28
N GLU A 64 8.97 -9.52 -18.22
CA GLU A 64 7.79 -10.37 -18.43
C GLU A 64 7.52 -11.28 -17.23
N ASP A 65 8.56 -11.90 -16.67
CA ASP A 65 8.44 -12.79 -15.51
C ASP A 65 8.03 -11.99 -14.26
N PHE A 66 8.62 -10.82 -14.06
CA PHE A 66 8.27 -9.91 -12.96
C PHE A 66 6.79 -9.49 -12.99
N LEU A 67 6.26 -9.16 -14.18
CA LEU A 67 4.85 -8.75 -14.32
C LEU A 67 3.85 -9.89 -14.06
N ASN A 68 4.29 -11.15 -14.09
CA ASN A 68 3.44 -12.30 -13.77
C ASN A 68 3.40 -12.63 -12.26
N GLU A 69 4.31 -12.05 -11.47
CA GLU A 69 4.43 -12.29 -10.01
C GLU A 69 3.68 -11.26 -9.15
N LEU A 70 3.28 -10.12 -9.73
CA LEU A 70 2.49 -9.06 -9.10
C LEU A 70 0.98 -9.31 -9.25
#